data_AF-Q7TU72-F1
#
_entry.id   AF-Q7TU72-F1
#
_cell.length_a   1.000
_cell.length_b   1.000
_cell.length_c   1.000
_cell.angle_alpha   90.00
_cell.angle_beta   90.00
_cell.angle_gamma   90.00
#
_symmetry.space_group_name_H-M   'P 1'
#
loop_
_entity.id
_entity.type
_entity.pdbx_description
1 polymer ?
#
loop_
_entity_poly.entity_id
_entity_poly.type
_entity_poly.pdbx_seq_one_letter_code
_entity_poly.pdbx_strand_id
1 'polypeptide(L)'
;MANNFYQWWKNHRRVVTFGGFLILLGLYVSPVIKEAKYKNMCIKLSEKGALNKLNGDNIGETLLKDTGLSIEELAKIEGYRNCF
;
A
#
# COMPACT_ATOMS: atom_id res chain seq x y z
N MET A 1 -8.40 48.05 -24.40
CA MET A 1 -9.04 47.65 -23.12
C MET A 1 -9.05 46.13 -23.05
N ALA A 2 -8.30 45.52 -22.12
CA ALA A 2 -8.48 44.10 -21.84
C ALA A 2 -9.86 43.93 -21.19
N ASN A 3 -10.76 43.17 -21.80
CA ASN A 3 -12.08 42.93 -21.25
C ASN A 3 -11.93 42.13 -19.95
N ASN A 4 -12.33 42.71 -18.81
CA ASN A 4 -12.25 42.08 -17.49
C ASN A 4 -12.95 40.71 -17.47
N PHE A 5 -14.03 40.54 -18.24
CA PHE A 5 -14.72 39.25 -18.39
C PHE A 5 -13.84 38.19 -19.06
N TYR A 6 -13.06 38.56 -20.08
CA TYR A 6 -12.17 37.62 -20.77
C TYR A 6 -11.02 37.15 -19.86
N GLN A 7 -10.45 38.04 -19.05
CA GLN A 7 -9.41 37.67 -18.09
C GLN A 7 -9.97 36.78 -16.96
N TRP A 8 -11.15 37.10 -16.45
CA TRP A 8 -11.85 36.27 -15.48
C TRP A 8 -12.14 34.87 -16.03
N TRP A 9 -12.70 34.79 -17.24
CA TRP A 9 -13.01 33.53 -17.91
C TRP A 9 -11.75 32.69 -18.17
N LYS A 10 -10.65 33.32 -18.59
CA LYS A 10 -9.36 32.65 -18.80
C LYS A 10 -8.82 32.05 -17.51
N ASN A 11 -8.89 32.76 -16.39
CA ASN A 11 -8.47 32.25 -15.09
C ASN A 11 -9.39 31.13 -14.60
N HIS A 12 -10.71 31.29 -14.75
CA HIS A 12 -11.68 30.27 -14.41
C HIS A 12 -11.42 28.96 -15.16
N ARG A 13 -11.22 29.04 -16.48
CA ARG A 13 -10.89 27.86 -17.31
C ARG A 13 -9.62 27.17 -16.82
N ARG A 14 -8.56 27.93 -16.47
CA ARG A 14 -7.31 27.37 -15.93
C ARG A 14 -7.54 26.57 -14.65
N VAL A 15 -8.31 27.13 -13.71
CA VAL A 15 -8.65 26.46 -12.44
C VAL A 15 -9.48 25.20 -12.70
N VAL A 16 -10.49 25.28 -13.56
CA VAL A 16 -11.33 24.12 -13.89
C VAL A 16 -10.51 23.02 -14.55
N THR A 17 -9.64 23.35 -15.51
CA THR A 17 -8.78 22.34 -16.15
C THR A 17 -7.80 21.72 -15.18
N PHE A 18 -7.21 22.51 -14.28
CA PHE A 18 -6.28 21.99 -13.29
C PHE A 18 -6.98 21.11 -12.25
N GLY A 19 -8.15 21.54 -11.76
CA GLY A 19 -8.98 20.75 -10.86
C GLY A 19 -9.43 19.44 -11.50
N GLY A 20 -9.90 19.48 -12.75
CA GLY A 20 -10.26 18.29 -13.51
C GLY A 20 -9.07 17.32 -13.68
N PHE A 21 -7.89 17.84 -13.99
CA PHE A 21 -6.66 17.03 -14.06
C PHE A 21 -6.35 16.35 -12.72
N LEU A 22 -6.44 17.07 -11.60
CA LEU A 22 -6.19 16.49 -10.27
C LEU A 22 -7.19 15.38 -9.90
N ILE A 23 -8.46 15.55 -10.26
CA ILE A 23 -9.48 14.50 -10.05
C ILE A 23 -9.14 13.25 -10.86
N LEU A 24 -8.84 13.42 -12.16
CA LEU A 24 -8.45 12.29 -13.02
C LEU A 24 -7.18 11.61 -12.52
N LEU A 25 -6.18 12.39 -12.10
CA LEU A 25 -4.95 11.86 -11.50
C LEU A 25 -5.25 11.09 -10.20
N GLY A 26 -6.13 11.61 -9.34
CA GLY A 26 -6.54 10.94 -8.12
C GLY A 26 -7.26 9.61 -8.38
N LEU A 27 -8.14 9.57 -9.38
CA LEU A 27 -8.81 8.34 -9.81
C LEU A 27 -7.83 7.34 -10.42
N TYR A 28 -6.85 7.81 -11.19
CA TYR A 28 -5.81 6.98 -11.78
C TYR A 28 -4.87 6.36 -10.73
N VAL A 29 -4.50 7.11 -9.68
CA VAL A 29 -3.60 6.64 -8.61
C VAL A 29 -4.35 5.79 -7.57
N SER A 30 -5.66 5.99 -7.41
CA SER A 30 -6.52 5.24 -6.48
C SER A 30 -6.39 3.70 -6.53
N PRO A 31 -6.40 3.02 -7.70
CA PRO A 31 -6.22 1.57 -7.75
C PRO A 31 -4.87 1.12 -7.19
N VAL A 32 -3.78 1.82 -7.50
CA VAL A 32 -2.44 1.51 -6.99
C VAL A 32 -2.39 1.64 -5.47
N ILE A 33 -3.01 2.69 -4.91
CA ILE A 33 -3.11 2.88 -3.46
C ILE A 33 -3.92 1.74 -2.81
N LYS A 34 -5.04 1.34 -3.43
CA LYS A 34 -5.88 0.25 -2.93
C LYS A 34 -5.15 -1.09 -2.97
N GLU A 35 -4.44 -1.38 -4.05
CA GLU A 35 -3.64 -2.60 -4.18
C GLU A 35 -2.52 -2.65 -3.14
N ALA A 36 -1.78 -1.56 -2.98
CA ALA A 36 -0.73 -1.46 -1.95
C ALA A 36 -1.31 -1.65 -0.54
N LYS A 37 -2.48 -1.06 -0.25
CA LYS A 37 -3.18 -1.25 1.03
C LYS A 37 -3.60 -2.71 1.25
N TYR A 38 -4.11 -3.36 0.22
CA TYR A 38 -4.52 -4.77 0.28
C TYR A 38 -3.32 -5.69 0.53
N LYS A 39 -2.23 -5.52 -0.22
CA LYS A 39 -0.98 -6.28 -0.02
C LYS A 39 -0.43 -6.10 1.39
N ASN A 40 -0.38 -4.87 1.89
CA ASN A 40 0.09 -4.60 3.24
C ASN A 40 -0.81 -5.24 4.33
N MET A 41 -2.12 -5.23 4.10
CA MET A 41 -3.06 -5.92 5.00
C MET A 41 -2.90 -7.44 4.95
N CYS A 42 -2.72 -8.02 3.76
CA CYS A 42 -2.45 -9.44 3.57
C CYS A 42 -1.18 -9.87 4.30
N ILE A 43 -0.07 -9.15 4.10
CA ILE A 43 1.21 -9.44 4.75
C ILE A 43 1.04 -9.43 6.27
N LYS A 44 0.39 -8.39 6.82
CA LYS A 44 0.16 -8.27 8.26
C LYS A 44 -0.71 -9.40 8.84
N LEU A 45 -1.70 -9.88 8.09
CA LEU A 45 -2.55 -11.00 8.51
C LEU A 45 -1.81 -12.33 8.41
N SER A 46 -1.06 -12.54 7.32
CA SER A 46 -0.28 -13.75 7.10
C SER A 46 0.87 -13.87 8.10
N GLU A 47 1.59 -12.79 8.38
CA GLU A 47 2.63 -12.71 9.41
C GLU A 47 2.08 -13.10 10.79
N LYS A 48 0.91 -12.55 11.18
CA LYS A 48 0.25 -12.93 12.44
C LYS A 48 -0.14 -14.41 12.49
N GLY A 49 -0.66 -14.95 11.38
CA GLY A 49 -0.98 -16.37 11.28
C GLY A 49 0.27 -17.25 11.41
N ALA A 50 1.35 -16.87 10.73
CA ALA A 50 2.63 -17.56 10.78
C ALA A 50 3.24 -17.50 12.19
N LEU A 51 3.27 -16.33 12.84
CA LEU A 51 3.73 -16.16 14.23
C LEU A 51 2.98 -17.08 15.20
N ASN A 52 1.65 -17.11 15.11
CA ASN A 52 0.84 -17.98 15.99
C ASN A 52 1.16 -19.46 15.78
N LYS A 53 1.35 -19.89 14.52
CA LYS A 53 1.70 -21.28 14.19
C LYS A 53 3.10 -21.65 14.71
N LEU A 54 4.08 -20.77 14.50
CA LEU A 54 5.46 -20.99 14.93
C LEU A 54 5.61 -21.03 16.46
N ASN A 55 4.80 -20.24 17.18
CA ASN A 55 4.77 -20.24 18.65
C ASN A 55 3.99 -21.41 19.24
N GLY A 56 2.94 -21.91 18.56
CA GLY A 56 2.11 -23.00 19.06
C GLY A 56 2.77 -24.39 18.96
N ASP A 57 3.63 -24.59 17.98
CA ASP A 57 4.12 -25.93 17.62
C ASP A 57 5.57 -26.25 18.09
N ASN A 58 6.22 -25.38 18.88
CA ASN A 58 7.69 -25.44 19.19
C ASN A 58 8.62 -25.46 17.96
N ILE A 59 8.06 -25.38 16.74
CA ILE A 59 8.78 -25.36 15.46
C ILE A 59 9.70 -24.13 15.37
N GLY A 60 9.29 -23.01 15.98
CA GLY A 60 10.07 -21.77 15.96
C GLY A 60 11.48 -21.93 16.53
N GLU A 61 11.65 -22.73 17.59
CA GLU A 61 12.96 -22.94 18.22
C GLU A 61 13.87 -23.86 17.38
N THR A 62 13.27 -24.82 16.67
CA THR A 62 13.98 -25.71 15.74
C THR A 62 14.44 -24.94 14.50
N LEU A 63 13.55 -24.13 13.92
CA LEU A 63 13.85 -23.33 12.74
C LEU A 63 14.86 -22.21 13.03
N LEU A 64 14.86 -21.64 14.24
CA LEU A 64 15.89 -20.68 14.67
C LEU A 64 17.26 -21.35 14.71
N LYS A 65 17.35 -22.59 15.21
CA LYS A 65 18.61 -23.36 15.23
C LYS A 65 19.11 -23.72 13.82
N ASP A 66 18.20 -24.04 12.90
CA ASP A 66 18.56 -24.46 11.54
C ASP A 66 18.86 -23.29 10.59
N THR A 67 18.13 -22.18 10.70
CA THR A 67 18.24 -21.03 9.78
C THR A 67 19.00 -19.84 10.36
N GLY A 68 19.13 -19.75 11.69
CA GLY A 68 19.69 -18.60 12.40
C GLY A 68 18.79 -17.35 12.41
N LEU A 69 17.61 -17.39 11.78
CA LEU A 69 16.67 -16.28 11.75
C LEU A 69 15.75 -16.30 12.97
N SER A 70 15.38 -15.11 13.46
CA SER A 70 14.36 -15.00 14.49
C SER A 70 12.98 -15.44 13.97
N ILE A 71 12.11 -15.89 14.88
CA ILE A 71 10.74 -16.31 14.56
C ILE A 71 9.94 -15.19 13.87
N GLU A 72 10.21 -13.94 14.25
CA GLU A 72 9.58 -12.75 13.67
C GLU A 72 10.03 -12.50 12.23
N GLU A 73 11.32 -12.62 11.93
CA GLU A 73 11.82 -12.52 10.55
C GLU A 73 11.29 -13.63 9.66
N LEU A 74 11.16 -14.85 10.21
CA LEU A 74 10.61 -15.98 9.47
C LEU A 74 9.12 -15.76 9.14
N ALA A 75 8.34 -15.30 10.11
CA ALA A 75 6.94 -14.97 9.91
C ALA A 75 6.74 -13.83 8.91
N LYS A 76 7.65 -12.85 8.91
CA LYS A 76 7.67 -11.76 7.93
C LYS A 76 7.94 -12.29 6.52
N ILE A 77 8.94 -13.14 6.33
CA ILE A 77 9.26 -13.77 5.03
C ILE A 77 8.05 -14.57 4.52
N GLU A 78 7.43 -15.37 5.37
CA GLU A 78 6.25 -16.17 5.03
C GLU A 78 5.06 -15.26 4.67
N GLY A 79 4.90 -14.14 5.37
CA GLY A 79 3.89 -13.13 5.08
C GLY A 79 4.06 -12.47 3.70
N TYR A 80 5.30 -12.16 3.30
CA TYR A 80 5.58 -11.67 1.95
C TYR A 80 5.37 -12.76 0.88
N ARG A 81 5.75 -14.01 1.17
CA ARG A 81 5.62 -15.15 0.25
C ARG A 81 4.15 -15.48 -0.07
N ASN A 82 3.25 -15.37 0.89
CA ASN A 82 1.83 -15.72 0.69
C ASN A 82 1.02 -14.61 0.00
N CYS A 83 1.56 -13.40 -0.12
CA CYS A 83 0.81 -12.21 -0.55
C CYS A 83 1.37 -11.57 -1.83
N PHE A 84 1.93 -12.39 -2.74
CA PHE A 84 2.39 -11.98 -4.07
C PHE A 84 1.25 -11.62 -5.03
#